data_AF-A0AAN0K1P6-F1
#
_entry.id   AF-A0AAN0K1P6-F1
#
_cell.length_a   1.000
_cell.length_b   1.000
_cell.length_c   1.000
_cell.angle_alpha   90.00
_cell.angle_beta   90.00
_cell.angle_gamma   90.00
#
_symmetry.space_group_name_H-M   'P 1'
#
loop_
_entity.id
_entity.type
_entity.pdbx_description
1 polymer ?
#
loop_
_entity_poly.entity_id
_entity_poly.type
_entity_poly.pdbx_seq_one_letter_code
_entity_poly.pdbx_strand_id
1 'polypeptide(L)'
;MSFEIDDCKCCLEAMTRPDYQPLVDNKRIIEKLQERITLMNMELITVRKHNKKIMKEIEDFKDDESEVEEIEYDSLSDEEDQMCTFLLYCNHPVTGKLTSKLFQVHKDELLPTVLDKAYELMELAPHIPIERCRLVKYNFINDIMEQSFDLDKDQTIGQLMGVAGYCGLFLETCRDVETFKKYNTGGINLEISVVDLLTGEVKPAQQIRGEEGWTVEKLKQNIGELFNLNSSCMRLLRLLELDEARSVIHLEDVKSSLKEVLFKGDAFSSHKLHREQLVVPTVSAN
;
A
#
# COMPACT_ATOMS: atom_id res chain seq x y z
N MET A 1 8.66 -3.05 -8.63
CA MET A 1 10.07 -2.62 -8.55
C MET A 1 11.09 -3.75 -8.77
N SER A 2 11.31 -4.74 -7.88
CA SER A 2 12.33 -5.79 -8.17
C SER A 2 11.96 -6.66 -9.37
N PHE A 3 10.68 -7.02 -9.50
CA PHE A 3 10.17 -7.83 -10.60
C PHE A 3 10.27 -7.14 -11.96
N GLU A 4 9.96 -5.84 -12.03
CA GLU A 4 10.09 -5.04 -13.25
C GLU A 4 11.57 -4.87 -13.67
N ILE A 5 12.50 -4.85 -12.70
CA ILE A 5 13.95 -4.84 -12.99
C ILE A 5 14.36 -6.18 -13.60
N ASP A 6 13.85 -7.29 -13.09
CA ASP A 6 14.21 -8.64 -13.58
C ASP A 6 13.60 -8.92 -14.95
N ASP A 7 12.37 -8.45 -15.22
CA ASP A 7 11.79 -8.50 -16.57
C ASP A 7 12.63 -7.65 -17.55
N CYS A 8 13.08 -6.45 -17.16
CA CYS A 8 13.96 -5.63 -17.99
C CYS A 8 15.33 -6.29 -18.24
N LYS A 9 15.90 -7.00 -17.25
CA LYS A 9 17.15 -7.77 -17.40
C LYS A 9 16.96 -8.95 -18.35
N CYS A 10 15.86 -9.70 -18.25
CA CYS A 10 15.53 -10.77 -19.17
C CYS A 10 15.45 -10.27 -20.62
N CYS A 11 14.83 -9.11 -20.85
CA CYS A 11 14.81 -8.46 -22.16
C CYS A 11 16.22 -8.08 -22.63
N LEU A 12 17.04 -7.50 -21.75
CA LEU A 12 18.42 -7.11 -22.07
C LEU A 12 19.31 -8.32 -22.41
N GLU A 13 19.17 -9.43 -21.66
CA GLU A 13 19.88 -10.68 -21.93
C GLU A 13 19.48 -11.26 -23.29
N ALA A 14 18.19 -11.29 -23.62
CA ALA A 14 17.73 -11.77 -24.93
C ALA A 14 18.29 -10.93 -26.09
N MET A 15 18.36 -9.60 -25.92
CA MET A 15 18.85 -8.66 -26.94
C MET A 15 20.38 -8.66 -27.12
N THR A 16 21.13 -9.24 -26.17
CA THR A 16 22.60 -9.31 -26.20
C THR A 16 23.15 -10.65 -26.66
N ARG A 17 22.27 -11.61 -26.98
CA ARG A 17 22.70 -12.94 -27.45
C ARG A 17 23.33 -12.88 -28.85
N PRO A 18 24.32 -13.75 -29.14
CA PRO A 18 25.00 -13.76 -30.45
C PRO A 18 24.11 -14.14 -31.63
N ASP A 19 23.01 -14.86 -31.38
CA ASP A 19 22.01 -15.28 -32.36
C ASP A 19 20.91 -14.24 -32.59
N TYR A 20 20.92 -13.15 -31.81
CA TYR A 20 20.01 -12.02 -31.97
C TYR A 20 20.58 -11.03 -33.00
N GLN A 21 19.90 -10.86 -34.13
CA GLN A 21 20.41 -10.09 -35.27
C GLN A 21 20.08 -8.59 -35.10
N PRO A 22 21.05 -7.71 -34.79
CA PRO A 22 20.73 -6.36 -34.34
C PRO A 22 20.57 -5.38 -35.50
N LEU A 23 19.45 -4.64 -35.51
CA LEU A 23 19.29 -3.41 -36.31
C LEU A 23 19.98 -2.24 -35.60
N VAL A 24 20.34 -1.16 -36.33
CA VAL A 24 21.01 0.04 -35.75
C VAL A 24 20.21 0.65 -34.59
N ASP A 25 18.87 0.57 -34.65
CA ASP A 25 17.97 1.03 -33.58
C ASP A 25 18.07 0.22 -32.28
N ASN A 26 18.55 -1.04 -32.35
CA ASN A 26 18.67 -1.91 -31.18
C ASN A 26 19.74 -1.41 -30.20
N LYS A 27 20.79 -0.73 -30.68
CA LYS A 27 21.82 -0.15 -29.80
C LYS A 27 21.24 0.93 -28.87
N ARG A 28 20.42 1.83 -29.43
CA ARG A 28 19.77 2.90 -28.67
C ARG A 28 18.70 2.36 -27.71
N ILE A 29 18.02 1.29 -28.09
CA ILE A 29 17.03 0.61 -27.23
C ILE A 29 17.73 -0.09 -26.05
N ILE A 30 18.86 -0.76 -26.30
CA ILE A 30 19.70 -1.39 -25.27
C ILE A 30 20.21 -0.34 -24.27
N GLU A 31 20.71 0.81 -24.74
CA GLU A 31 21.18 1.91 -23.88
C GLU A 31 20.05 2.44 -22.98
N LYS A 32 18.83 2.65 -23.54
CA LYS A 32 17.66 3.08 -22.76
C LYS A 32 17.20 2.05 -21.72
N LEU A 33 17.24 0.76 -22.07
CA LEU A 33 16.91 -0.32 -21.13
C LEU A 33 17.91 -0.38 -19.98
N GLN A 34 19.20 -0.21 -20.28
CA GLN A 34 20.25 -0.13 -19.26
C GLN A 34 20.04 1.06 -18.31
N GLU A 35 19.78 2.26 -18.84
CA GLU A 35 19.46 3.44 -18.03
C GLU A 35 18.25 3.22 -17.12
N ARG A 36 17.18 2.61 -17.65
CA ARG A 36 15.96 2.31 -16.89
C ARG A 36 16.24 1.30 -15.77
N ILE A 37 16.98 0.22 -16.05
CA ILE A 37 17.41 -0.77 -15.03
C ILE A 37 18.24 -0.07 -13.95
N THR A 38 19.17 0.80 -14.32
CA THR A 38 20.01 1.55 -13.37
C THR A 38 19.17 2.44 -12.46
N LEU A 39 18.23 3.21 -13.03
CA LEU A 39 17.36 4.10 -12.25
C LEU A 39 16.49 3.32 -11.26
N MET A 40 15.84 2.25 -11.71
CA MET A 40 14.99 1.42 -10.86
C MET A 40 15.79 0.73 -9.75
N ASN A 41 17.04 0.32 -10.01
CA ASN A 41 17.91 -0.22 -8.97
C ASN A 41 18.28 0.84 -7.92
N MET A 42 18.52 2.09 -8.32
CA MET A 42 18.79 3.18 -7.36
C MET A 42 17.57 3.47 -6.47
N GLU A 43 16.37 3.48 -7.04
CA GLU A 43 15.10 3.62 -6.30
C GLU A 43 14.91 2.45 -5.32
N LEU A 44 15.12 1.21 -5.78
CA LEU A 44 15.03 0.01 -4.95
C LEU A 44 16.03 0.06 -3.78
N ILE A 45 17.26 0.50 -4.01
CA ILE A 45 18.28 0.68 -2.96
C ILE A 45 17.83 1.73 -1.94
N THR A 46 17.23 2.83 -2.40
CA THR A 46 16.75 3.92 -1.54
C THR A 46 15.61 3.43 -0.65
N VAL A 47 14.65 2.72 -1.22
CA VAL A 47 13.53 2.11 -0.48
C VAL A 47 14.03 1.05 0.51
N ARG A 48 14.96 0.17 0.09
CA ARG A 48 15.58 -0.81 1.01
C ARG A 48 16.33 -0.14 2.15
N LYS A 49 17.04 0.96 1.89
CA LYS A 49 17.75 1.72 2.92
C LYS A 49 16.77 2.38 3.89
N HIS A 50 15.65 2.91 3.41
CA HIS A 50 14.60 3.47 4.24
C HIS A 50 13.94 2.39 5.10
N ASN A 51 13.54 1.26 4.51
CA ASN A 51 12.95 0.13 5.24
C ASN A 51 13.92 -0.45 6.26
N LYS A 52 15.22 -0.56 5.94
CA LYS A 52 16.24 -1.01 6.89
C LYS A 52 16.41 -0.03 8.05
N LYS A 53 16.30 1.28 7.80
CA LYS A 53 16.33 2.29 8.86
C LYS A 53 15.11 2.15 9.78
N ILE A 54 13.92 1.97 9.21
CA ILE A 54 12.68 1.73 9.96
C ILE A 54 12.77 0.44 10.78
N MET A 55 13.24 -0.66 10.19
CA MET A 55 13.41 -1.94 10.90
C MET A 55 14.40 -1.81 12.06
N LYS A 56 15.47 -1.04 11.87
CA LYS A 56 16.43 -0.77 12.95
C LYS A 56 15.81 0.09 14.05
N GLU A 57 15.04 1.13 13.71
CA GLU A 57 14.31 1.94 14.69
C GLU A 57 13.28 1.10 15.48
N ILE A 58 12.71 0.05 14.89
CA ILE A 58 11.82 -0.92 15.55
C ILE A 58 12.61 -1.90 16.44
N GLU A 59 13.79 -2.34 16.01
CA GLU A 59 14.63 -3.29 16.73
C GLU A 59 15.31 -2.62 17.94
N ASP A 60 15.86 -1.42 17.75
CA ASP A 60 16.38 -0.58 18.83
C ASP A 60 15.27 -0.29 19.89
N PHE A 61 14.00 -0.17 19.47
CA PHE A 61 12.86 -0.02 20.39
C PHE A 61 12.53 -1.29 21.20
N LYS A 62 12.69 -2.48 20.61
CA LYS A 62 12.53 -3.75 21.33
C LYS A 62 13.69 -4.00 22.30
N ASP A 63 14.89 -3.55 21.94
CA ASP A 63 16.06 -3.69 22.81
C ASP A 63 16.01 -2.70 23.98
N ASP A 64 15.53 -1.46 23.78
CA ASP A 64 15.22 -0.50 24.86
C ASP A 64 14.08 -1.00 25.79
N GLU A 65 13.12 -1.79 25.28
CA GLU A 65 12.14 -2.51 26.11
C GLU A 65 12.73 -3.76 26.79
N SER A 66 13.85 -4.32 26.30
CA SER A 66 14.47 -5.56 26.83
C SER A 66 15.63 -5.34 27.82
N GLU A 67 16.16 -4.12 27.91
CA GLU A 67 16.98 -3.69 29.07
C GLU A 67 16.11 -3.36 30.30
N VAL A 68 14.78 -3.41 30.16
CA VAL A 68 13.91 -3.74 31.29
C VAL A 68 14.05 -5.24 31.49
N GLU A 69 14.85 -5.62 32.50
CA GLU A 69 15.00 -6.98 33.01
C GLU A 69 13.65 -7.71 33.09
N GLU A 70 13.65 -9.04 33.25
CA GLU A 70 12.50 -9.83 33.67
C GLU A 70 11.83 -9.24 34.94
N ILE A 71 11.06 -8.18 34.79
CA ILE A 71 10.20 -7.61 35.81
C ILE A 71 8.89 -8.36 35.63
N GLU A 72 8.77 -9.38 36.48
CA GLU A 72 7.53 -9.92 37.03
C GLU A 72 6.31 -9.04 36.70
N TYR A 73 5.27 -9.64 36.10
CA TYR A 73 3.97 -9.04 35.73
C TYR A 73 3.17 -8.53 36.96
N ASP A 74 3.78 -7.71 37.81
CA ASP A 74 3.19 -7.20 39.03
C ASP A 74 3.69 -5.76 39.25
N SER A 75 2.86 -4.78 38.86
CA SER A 75 2.95 -3.33 39.18
C SER A 75 3.49 -2.35 38.12
N LEU A 76 3.03 -2.42 36.86
CA LEU A 76 2.97 -1.19 36.05
C LEU A 76 1.89 -0.26 36.64
N SER A 77 2.21 1.02 36.84
CA SER A 77 1.25 1.97 37.41
C SER A 77 0.05 2.14 36.46
N ASP A 78 -1.15 2.33 37.04
CA ASP A 78 -2.41 2.47 36.29
C ASP A 78 -2.38 3.58 35.20
N GLU A 79 -1.41 4.49 35.21
CA GLU A 79 -1.27 5.65 34.31
C GLU A 79 -0.52 5.33 33.00
N GLU A 80 0.51 4.48 33.03
CA GLU A 80 1.27 4.09 31.81
C GLU A 80 0.43 3.19 30.89
N ASP A 81 -0.47 2.40 31.48
CA ASP A 81 -1.44 1.53 30.80
C ASP A 81 -2.56 2.31 30.06
N GLN A 82 -2.52 3.65 30.13
CA GLN A 82 -3.49 4.54 29.50
C GLN A 82 -2.95 5.28 28.27
N MET A 83 -1.63 5.26 28.03
CA MET A 83 -1.03 5.90 26.87
C MET A 83 -0.94 4.92 25.69
N CYS A 84 -1.34 5.40 24.51
CA CYS A 84 -1.17 4.68 23.25
C CYS A 84 -0.05 5.32 22.43
N THR A 85 0.87 4.49 21.95
CA THR A 85 1.95 4.91 21.06
C THR A 85 1.67 4.43 19.63
N PHE A 86 1.70 5.37 18.68
CA PHE A 86 1.47 5.11 17.26
C PHE A 86 2.62 5.65 16.40
N LEU A 87 2.84 5.04 15.24
CA LEU A 87 3.54 5.71 14.14
C LEU A 87 2.54 6.56 13.37
N LEU A 88 2.74 7.88 13.36
CA LEU A 88 1.94 8.83 12.61
C LEU A 88 2.61 9.16 11.28
N TYR A 89 1.91 8.92 10.19
CA TYR A 89 2.37 9.17 8.83
C TYR A 89 1.69 10.40 8.22
N CYS A 90 2.38 11.12 7.35
CA CYS A 90 1.79 12.18 6.54
C CYS A 90 2.59 12.39 5.25
N ASN A 91 1.89 12.69 4.16
CA ASN A 91 2.52 13.25 2.96
C ASN A 91 2.65 14.76 3.16
N HIS A 92 3.90 15.25 3.24
CA HIS A 92 4.16 16.67 3.47
C HIS A 92 3.50 17.52 2.37
N PRO A 93 2.64 18.51 2.71
CA PRO A 93 1.76 19.18 1.74
C PRO A 93 2.51 19.94 0.64
N VAL A 94 3.73 20.43 0.93
CA VAL A 94 4.58 21.11 -0.05
C VAL A 94 5.45 20.16 -0.88
N THR A 95 6.17 19.23 -0.24
CA THR A 95 7.18 18.39 -0.91
C THR A 95 6.60 17.10 -1.47
N GLY A 96 5.41 16.69 -1.03
CA GLY A 96 4.80 15.40 -1.37
C GLY A 96 5.51 14.19 -0.76
N LYS A 97 6.56 14.39 0.05
CA LYS A 97 7.34 13.31 0.63
C LYS A 97 6.60 12.69 1.81
N LEU A 98 6.56 11.36 1.86
CA LEU A 98 6.08 10.61 3.01
C LEU A 98 7.02 10.81 4.21
N THR A 99 6.45 11.15 5.35
CA THR A 99 7.14 11.34 6.62
C THR A 99 6.42 10.59 7.72
N SER A 100 7.16 10.18 8.75
CA SER A 100 6.61 9.54 9.94
C SER A 100 7.22 10.13 11.21
N LYS A 101 6.42 10.19 12.28
CA LYS A 101 6.84 10.57 13.63
C LYS A 101 6.19 9.64 14.66
N LEU A 102 6.86 9.44 15.80
CA LEU A 102 6.25 8.75 16.94
C LEU A 102 5.20 9.67 17.57
N PHE A 103 4.03 9.13 17.85
CA PHE A 103 2.88 9.88 18.31
C PHE A 103 2.24 9.19 19.51
N GLN A 104 2.31 9.85 20.67
CA GLN A 104 1.78 9.36 21.92
C GLN A 104 0.54 10.16 22.32
N VAL A 105 -0.55 9.46 22.61
CA VAL A 105 -1.81 10.05 23.06
C VAL A 105 -2.48 9.17 24.08
N HIS A 106 -3.25 9.75 24.97
CA HIS A 106 -3.99 8.99 25.96
C HIS A 106 -5.18 8.27 25.30
N LYS A 107 -5.46 7.02 25.70
CA LYS A 107 -6.47 6.14 25.08
C LYS A 107 -7.88 6.70 25.12
N ASP A 108 -8.17 7.51 26.14
CA ASP A 108 -9.47 8.15 26.35
C ASP A 108 -9.62 9.52 25.65
N GLU A 109 -8.59 9.98 24.93
CA GLU A 109 -8.72 11.21 24.15
C GLU A 109 -9.65 11.03 22.96
N LEU A 110 -10.50 12.05 22.76
CA LEU A 110 -11.41 12.13 21.63
C LEU A 110 -10.65 12.46 20.34
N LEU A 111 -11.16 11.96 19.22
CA LEU A 111 -10.56 12.13 17.90
C LEU A 111 -10.20 13.59 17.52
N PRO A 112 -11.04 14.62 17.78
CA PRO A 112 -10.66 15.99 17.44
C PRO A 112 -9.39 16.45 18.16
N THR A 113 -9.27 16.16 19.47
CA THR A 113 -8.07 16.48 20.25
C THR A 113 -6.85 15.73 19.73
N VAL A 114 -7.01 14.46 19.34
CA VAL A 114 -5.93 13.66 18.77
C VAL A 114 -5.52 14.22 17.39
N LEU A 115 -6.47 14.70 16.59
CA LEU A 115 -6.19 15.35 15.30
C LEU A 115 -5.40 16.66 15.50
N ASP A 116 -5.77 17.48 16.47
CA ASP A 116 -5.05 18.73 16.79
C ASP A 116 -3.58 18.43 17.12
N LYS A 117 -3.33 17.48 18.03
CA LYS A 117 -1.97 17.06 18.41
C LYS A 117 -1.18 16.49 17.24
N ALA A 118 -1.82 15.67 16.39
CA ALA A 118 -1.20 15.09 15.21
C ALA A 118 -0.83 16.18 14.18
N TYR A 119 -1.71 17.17 14.00
CA TYR A 119 -1.50 18.31 13.11
C TYR A 119 -0.33 19.18 13.56
N GLU A 120 -0.25 19.48 14.86
CA GLU A 120 0.88 20.19 15.46
C GLU A 120 2.18 19.41 15.33
N LEU A 121 2.17 18.11 15.67
CA LEU A 121 3.34 17.25 15.59
C LEU A 121 3.90 17.17 14.17
N MET A 122 3.05 17.15 13.14
CA MET A 122 3.48 17.09 11.74
C MET A 122 3.83 18.45 11.14
N GLU A 123 3.71 19.54 11.92
CA GLU A 123 4.10 20.90 11.53
C GLU A 123 3.46 21.34 10.20
N LEU A 124 2.17 21.04 10.04
CA LEU A 124 1.45 21.31 8.78
C LEU A 124 1.10 22.79 8.57
N ALA A 125 1.05 23.58 9.64
CA ALA A 125 0.84 25.02 9.55
C ALA A 125 2.11 25.73 9.03
N PRO A 126 1.98 26.79 8.21
CA PRO A 126 0.75 27.38 7.68
C PRO A 126 0.33 26.78 6.32
N HIS A 127 0.91 25.65 5.91
CA HIS A 127 0.79 25.14 4.54
C HIS A 127 -0.59 24.59 4.19
N ILE A 128 -1.29 24.00 5.16
CA ILE A 128 -2.65 23.49 4.98
C ILE A 128 -3.45 23.68 6.27
N PRO A 129 -4.70 24.19 6.21
CA PRO A 129 -5.52 24.35 7.41
C PRO A 129 -6.01 22.99 7.94
N ILE A 130 -6.24 22.88 9.25
CA ILE A 130 -6.58 21.62 9.91
C ILE A 130 -7.93 21.05 9.46
N GLU A 131 -8.85 21.90 9.02
CA GLU A 131 -10.16 21.51 8.46
C GLU A 131 -10.01 20.70 7.16
N ARG A 132 -8.83 20.73 6.55
CA ARG A 132 -8.47 19.95 5.37
C ARG A 132 -7.61 18.73 5.71
N CYS A 133 -7.57 18.36 6.98
CA CYS A 133 -6.87 17.20 7.50
C CYS A 133 -7.85 16.24 8.18
N ARG A 134 -7.53 14.95 8.15
CA ARG A 134 -8.22 13.95 8.99
C ARG A 134 -7.28 12.83 9.37
N LEU A 135 -7.63 12.12 10.45
CA LEU A 135 -6.95 10.90 10.84
C LEU A 135 -7.61 9.68 10.19
N VAL A 136 -6.76 8.75 9.76
CA VAL A 136 -7.15 7.48 9.14
C VAL A 136 -6.33 6.37 9.78
N LYS A 137 -6.98 5.25 10.11
CA LYS A 137 -6.28 4.02 10.51
C LYS A 137 -5.47 3.51 9.33
N TYR A 138 -4.18 3.28 9.55
CA TYR A 138 -3.25 2.99 8.47
C TYR A 138 -2.46 1.71 8.72
N ASN A 139 -2.61 0.77 7.80
CA ASN A 139 -1.78 -0.42 7.77
C ASN A 139 -0.51 -0.08 6.97
N PHE A 140 0.53 0.33 7.69
CA PHE A 140 1.81 0.73 7.09
C PHE A 140 2.59 -0.43 6.47
N ILE A 141 2.30 -1.67 6.87
CA ILE A 141 2.93 -2.86 6.30
C ILE A 141 2.46 -3.04 4.85
N ASN A 142 1.16 -2.86 4.62
CA ASN A 142 0.54 -3.06 3.30
C ASN A 142 0.31 -1.76 2.52
N ASP A 143 0.64 -0.62 3.12
CA ASP A 143 0.40 0.73 2.56
C ASP A 143 -1.10 0.95 2.26
N ILE A 144 -1.97 0.56 3.20
CA ILE A 144 -3.43 0.61 3.07
C ILE A 144 -4.02 1.60 4.07
N MET A 145 -4.80 2.55 3.54
CA MET A 145 -5.79 3.29 4.33
C MET A 145 -6.92 2.33 4.74
N GLU A 146 -6.86 1.84 5.96
CA GLU A 146 -7.71 0.76 6.45
C GLU A 146 -9.11 1.27 6.76
N GLN A 147 -9.20 2.36 7.52
CA GLN A 147 -10.48 2.89 7.98
C GLN A 147 -10.41 4.40 8.21
N SER A 148 -11.34 5.15 7.61
CA SER A 148 -11.55 6.57 7.93
C SER A 148 -12.27 6.68 9.27
N PHE A 149 -11.84 7.63 10.10
CA PHE A 149 -12.57 7.97 11.31
C PHE A 149 -13.61 9.05 11.01
N ASP A 150 -14.79 8.91 11.63
CA ASP A 150 -15.83 9.94 11.59
C ASP A 150 -15.58 10.86 12.81
N LEU A 151 -15.20 12.12 12.58
CA LEU A 151 -14.90 13.08 13.66
C LEU A 151 -16.13 13.48 14.49
N ASP A 152 -17.33 13.30 13.93
CA ASP A 152 -18.61 13.68 14.57
C ASP A 152 -19.12 12.66 15.61
N LYS A 153 -18.35 11.60 15.88
CA LYS A 153 -18.70 10.59 16.89
C LYS A 153 -17.85 10.79 18.13
N ASP A 154 -18.50 10.70 19.29
CA ASP A 154 -17.86 10.70 20.61
C ASP A 154 -17.13 9.37 20.88
N GLN A 155 -16.13 9.06 20.05
CA GLN A 155 -15.29 7.87 20.15
C GLN A 155 -13.87 8.25 20.53
N THR A 156 -13.28 7.48 21.45
CA THR A 156 -11.89 7.68 21.86
C THR A 156 -10.93 6.94 20.94
N ILE A 157 -9.68 7.39 20.87
CA ILE A 157 -8.67 6.76 20.02
C ILE A 157 -8.38 5.30 20.44
N GLY A 158 -8.41 5.02 21.74
CA GLY A 158 -8.24 3.66 22.26
C GLY A 158 -9.36 2.71 21.81
N GLN A 159 -10.61 3.20 21.79
CA GLN A 159 -11.75 2.41 21.30
C GLN A 159 -11.65 2.11 19.80
N LEU A 160 -11.14 3.06 19.02
CA LEU A 160 -11.04 2.95 17.56
C LEU A 160 -9.89 2.06 17.10
N MET A 161 -8.76 2.10 17.80
CA MET A 161 -7.56 1.37 17.40
C MET A 161 -7.57 -0.09 17.90
N GLY A 162 -8.30 -0.39 18.98
CA GLY A 162 -8.37 -1.73 19.57
C GLY A 162 -7.00 -2.24 20.05
N VAL A 163 -6.86 -3.55 20.26
CA VAL A 163 -5.62 -4.21 20.74
C VAL A 163 -4.65 -4.55 19.59
N ALA A 164 -4.91 -4.07 18.38
CA ALA A 164 -4.17 -4.51 17.18
C ALA A 164 -2.81 -3.78 17.05
N GLY A 165 -1.74 -4.40 17.57
CA GLY A 165 -0.38 -3.86 17.67
C GLY A 165 0.41 -3.61 16.37
N TYR A 166 -0.22 -3.59 15.19
CA TYR A 166 0.46 -3.38 13.90
C TYR A 166 -0.16 -2.28 13.01
N CYS A 167 -1.03 -1.43 13.57
CA CYS A 167 -1.68 -0.35 12.83
C CYS A 167 -1.15 1.01 13.27
N GLY A 168 -0.72 1.85 12.32
CA GLY A 168 -0.36 3.24 12.54
C GLY A 168 -1.53 4.18 12.27
N LEU A 169 -1.26 5.47 12.40
CA LEU A 169 -2.18 6.54 12.01
C LEU A 169 -1.64 7.26 10.77
N PHE A 170 -2.53 7.72 9.90
CA PHE A 170 -2.18 8.58 8.79
C PHE A 170 -2.95 9.89 8.89
N LEU A 171 -2.23 11.00 8.87
CA LEU A 171 -2.77 12.35 8.75
C LEU A 171 -2.93 12.69 7.27
N GLU A 172 -4.13 12.41 6.76
CA GLU A 172 -4.46 12.61 5.36
C GLU A 172 -4.84 14.07 5.12
N THR A 173 -4.29 14.65 4.05
CA THR A 173 -4.57 16.02 3.61
C THR A 173 -5.41 15.99 2.34
N CYS A 174 -6.41 16.86 2.26
CA CYS A 174 -7.28 16.97 1.08
C CYS A 174 -7.09 18.31 0.37
N ARG A 175 -7.20 18.35 -0.97
CA ARG A 175 -7.14 19.58 -1.78
C ARG A 175 -8.47 20.35 -1.75
N ASP A 176 -8.46 21.67 -1.97
CA ASP A 176 -9.63 22.57 -1.80
C ASP A 176 -10.90 22.16 -2.58
N VAL A 177 -10.75 21.36 -3.64
CA VAL A 177 -11.85 20.93 -4.54
C VAL A 177 -12.25 19.48 -4.29
N GLU A 178 -11.49 18.75 -3.47
CA GLU A 178 -11.65 17.32 -3.28
C GLU A 178 -12.42 17.05 -1.98
N THR A 179 -13.25 16.01 -2.00
CA THR A 179 -13.82 15.44 -0.78
C THR A 179 -12.99 14.24 -0.39
N PHE A 180 -12.76 14.07 0.91
CA PHE A 180 -12.11 12.89 1.43
C PHE A 180 -12.78 11.59 0.98
N LYS A 181 -11.99 10.65 0.45
CA LYS A 181 -12.48 9.32 0.06
C LYS A 181 -12.83 8.52 1.31
N LYS A 182 -14.04 7.98 1.45
CA LYS A 182 -14.37 7.13 2.60
C LYS A 182 -13.64 5.78 2.52
N TYR A 183 -12.94 5.39 3.57
CA TYR A 183 -12.30 4.07 3.72
C TYR A 183 -13.06 3.25 4.76
N ASN A 184 -13.51 2.06 4.38
CA ASN A 184 -14.18 1.11 5.27
C ASN A 184 -13.23 -0.03 5.65
N THR A 185 -13.32 -0.55 6.86
CA THR A 185 -12.53 -1.72 7.28
C THR A 185 -12.65 -2.87 6.29
N GLY A 186 -11.56 -3.60 6.06
CA GLY A 186 -11.50 -4.68 5.07
C GLY A 186 -11.11 -4.22 3.65
N GLY A 187 -10.38 -3.11 3.54
CA GLY A 187 -9.79 -2.67 2.27
C GLY A 187 -8.72 -3.64 1.76
N ILE A 188 -8.71 -3.88 0.45
CA ILE A 188 -7.71 -4.71 -0.23
C ILE A 188 -6.95 -3.82 -1.22
N ASN A 189 -5.62 -3.74 -1.13
CA ASN A 189 -4.80 -3.09 -2.16
C ASN A 189 -4.57 -4.05 -3.32
N LEU A 190 -5.03 -3.65 -4.49
CA LEU A 190 -4.88 -4.34 -5.76
C LEU A 190 -3.95 -3.53 -6.65
N GLU A 191 -3.04 -4.20 -7.33
CA GLU A 191 -2.19 -3.61 -8.35
C GLU A 191 -2.67 -4.12 -9.71
N ILE A 192 -3.24 -3.22 -10.51
CA ILE A 192 -3.88 -3.58 -11.79
C ILE A 192 -2.99 -3.20 -12.95
N SER A 193 -2.60 -4.19 -13.74
CA SER A 193 -1.92 -3.99 -15.02
C SER A 193 -2.85 -4.31 -16.18
N VAL A 194 -2.99 -3.38 -17.12
CA VAL A 194 -3.77 -3.61 -18.35
C VAL A 194 -2.81 -4.08 -19.44
N VAL A 195 -3.12 -5.20 -20.07
CA VAL A 195 -2.30 -5.79 -21.13
C VAL A 195 -3.03 -5.68 -22.45
N ASP A 196 -2.39 -5.11 -23.45
CA ASP A 196 -2.86 -5.14 -24.83
C ASP A 196 -2.34 -6.43 -25.49
N LEU A 197 -3.27 -7.32 -25.83
CA LEU A 197 -2.94 -8.61 -26.44
C LEU A 197 -2.51 -8.49 -27.92
N LEU A 198 -2.85 -7.40 -28.59
CA LEU A 198 -2.46 -7.19 -30.00
C LEU A 198 -1.00 -6.77 -30.11
N THR A 199 -0.57 -5.88 -29.22
CA THR A 199 0.80 -5.32 -29.22
C THR A 199 1.73 -6.04 -28.25
N GLY A 200 1.19 -6.76 -27.26
CA GLY A 200 1.94 -7.33 -26.15
C GLY A 200 2.37 -6.30 -25.11
N GLU A 201 1.89 -5.05 -25.21
CA GLU A 201 2.27 -3.98 -24.29
C GLU A 201 1.54 -4.13 -22.94
N VAL A 202 2.29 -3.96 -21.85
CA VAL A 202 1.77 -3.92 -20.49
C VAL A 202 1.78 -2.47 -20.03
N LYS A 203 0.60 -1.89 -19.78
CA LYS A 203 0.49 -0.56 -19.19
C LYS A 203 1.03 -0.59 -17.75
N PRO A 204 1.63 0.52 -17.27
CA PRO A 204 2.11 0.61 -15.89
C PRO A 204 1.01 0.22 -14.91
N ALA A 205 1.38 -0.54 -13.89
CA ALA A 205 0.43 -1.01 -12.91
C ALA A 205 -0.11 0.17 -12.09
N GLN A 206 -1.42 0.20 -11.89
CA GLN A 206 -2.09 1.22 -11.10
C GLN A 206 -2.69 0.60 -9.84
N GLN A 207 -2.46 1.25 -8.71
CA GLN A 207 -3.04 0.82 -7.44
C GLN A 207 -4.52 1.17 -7.36
N ILE A 208 -5.33 0.18 -7.02
CA ILE A 208 -6.75 0.31 -6.75
C ILE A 208 -7.05 -0.31 -5.39
N ARG A 209 -7.88 0.39 -4.61
CA ARG A 209 -8.44 -0.18 -3.39
C ARG A 209 -9.76 -0.89 -3.69
N GLY A 210 -9.79 -2.20 -3.47
CA GLY A 210 -11.02 -3.00 -3.40
C GLY A 210 -11.56 -3.09 -1.97
N GLU A 211 -12.78 -3.59 -1.83
CA GLU A 211 -13.36 -3.95 -0.52
C GLU A 211 -13.49 -5.48 -0.44
N GLU A 212 -13.23 -6.05 0.73
CA GLU A 212 -13.27 -7.50 0.93
C GLU A 212 -14.63 -8.13 0.57
N GLY A 213 -15.72 -7.39 0.77
CA GLY A 213 -17.08 -7.80 0.45
C GLY A 213 -17.51 -7.62 -1.00
N TRP A 214 -16.68 -7.04 -1.87
CA TRP A 214 -17.01 -6.93 -3.29
C TRP A 214 -17.06 -8.30 -3.96
N THR A 215 -17.86 -8.41 -5.01
CA THR A 215 -17.77 -9.54 -5.95
C THR A 215 -16.76 -9.24 -7.04
N VAL A 216 -16.34 -10.27 -7.79
CA VAL A 216 -15.50 -10.09 -8.98
C VAL A 216 -16.17 -9.17 -10.02
N GLU A 217 -17.50 -9.27 -10.18
CA GLU A 217 -18.27 -8.37 -11.05
C GLU A 217 -18.17 -6.91 -10.59
N LYS A 218 -18.32 -6.64 -9.29
CA LYS A 218 -18.21 -5.27 -8.77
C LYS A 218 -16.80 -4.71 -8.96
N LEU A 219 -15.78 -5.56 -8.80
CA LEU A 219 -14.39 -5.19 -9.09
C LEU A 219 -14.20 -4.85 -10.58
N LYS A 220 -14.71 -5.67 -11.50
CA LYS A 220 -14.67 -5.40 -12.95
C LYS A 220 -15.35 -4.08 -13.31
N GLN A 221 -16.50 -3.77 -12.71
CA GLN A 221 -17.18 -2.48 -12.92
C GLN A 221 -16.28 -1.31 -12.52
N ASN A 222 -15.66 -1.38 -11.34
CA ASN A 222 -14.76 -0.34 -10.84
C ASN A 222 -13.52 -0.16 -11.74
N ILE A 223 -12.87 -1.26 -12.12
CA ILE A 223 -11.74 -1.25 -13.07
C ILE A 223 -12.20 -0.67 -14.42
N GLY A 224 -13.38 -1.06 -14.89
CA GLY A 224 -13.96 -0.57 -16.14
C GLY A 224 -14.14 0.95 -16.14
N GLU A 225 -14.66 1.51 -15.06
CA GLU A 225 -14.79 2.96 -14.89
C GLU A 225 -13.43 3.65 -14.85
N LEU A 226 -12.46 3.11 -14.10
CA LEU A 226 -11.14 3.74 -13.91
C LEU A 226 -10.29 3.76 -15.20
N PHE A 227 -10.30 2.66 -15.94
CA PHE A 227 -9.48 2.51 -17.16
C PHE A 227 -10.27 2.75 -18.46
N ASN A 228 -11.54 3.16 -18.36
CA ASN A 228 -12.46 3.32 -19.48
C ASN A 228 -12.55 2.04 -20.35
N LEU A 229 -12.74 0.90 -19.68
CA LEU A 229 -12.85 -0.43 -20.29
C LEU A 229 -14.26 -0.99 -20.11
N ASN A 230 -14.70 -1.80 -21.07
CA ASN A 230 -15.97 -2.51 -20.94
C ASN A 230 -15.86 -3.65 -19.91
N SER A 231 -16.54 -3.48 -18.77
CA SER A 231 -16.56 -4.45 -17.67
C SER A 231 -17.25 -5.77 -18.03
N SER A 232 -18.20 -5.79 -18.97
CA SER A 232 -18.99 -6.99 -19.31
C SER A 232 -18.18 -8.06 -20.04
N CYS A 233 -17.10 -7.69 -20.72
CA CYS A 233 -16.19 -8.61 -21.40
C CYS A 233 -14.82 -8.70 -20.73
N MET A 234 -14.66 -8.08 -19.56
CA MET A 234 -13.39 -8.03 -18.84
C MET A 234 -13.06 -9.40 -18.25
N ARG A 235 -11.83 -9.86 -18.50
CA ARG A 235 -11.24 -10.99 -17.78
C ARG A 235 -10.27 -10.44 -16.73
N LEU A 236 -10.29 -11.03 -15.54
CA LEU A 236 -9.35 -10.70 -14.48
C LEU A 236 -8.48 -11.92 -14.22
N LEU A 237 -7.18 -11.72 -14.29
CA LEU A 237 -6.19 -12.76 -14.05
C LEU A 237 -5.38 -12.38 -12.82
N ARG A 238 -5.37 -13.23 -11.80
CA ARG A 238 -4.49 -13.08 -10.65
C ARG A 238 -3.15 -13.71 -10.95
N LEU A 239 -2.08 -12.95 -10.73
CA LEU A 239 -0.73 -13.46 -10.76
C LEU A 239 -0.36 -13.94 -9.36
N LEU A 240 -0.08 -15.24 -9.25
CA LEU A 240 0.46 -15.84 -8.04
C LEU A 240 1.92 -16.20 -8.28
N GLU A 241 2.79 -15.63 -7.45
CA GLU A 241 4.19 -16.00 -7.39
C GLU A 241 4.41 -16.86 -6.14
N LEU A 242 4.58 -18.17 -6.37
CA LEU A 242 4.98 -19.12 -5.34
C LEU A 242 6.39 -19.58 -5.67
N ASP A 243 7.36 -19.11 -4.88
CA ASP A 243 8.80 -19.42 -4.89
C ASP A 243 9.50 -19.24 -6.25
N GLU A 244 9.19 -20.06 -7.25
CA GLU A 244 9.80 -20.10 -8.59
C GLU A 244 8.80 -20.37 -9.73
N ALA A 245 7.50 -20.55 -9.42
CA ALA A 245 6.44 -20.80 -10.40
C ALA A 245 5.48 -19.62 -10.48
N ARG A 246 5.36 -19.01 -11.67
CA ARG A 246 4.30 -18.05 -11.99
C ARG A 246 3.05 -18.82 -12.39
N SER A 247 2.01 -18.75 -11.57
CA SER A 247 0.70 -19.27 -11.92
C SER A 247 -0.27 -18.13 -12.18
N VAL A 248 -1.07 -18.28 -13.24
CA VAL A 248 -2.08 -17.31 -13.63
C VAL A 248 -3.44 -17.94 -13.32
N ILE A 249 -4.18 -17.35 -12.38
CA ILE A 249 -5.52 -17.82 -12.02
C ILE A 249 -6.54 -16.87 -12.62
N HIS A 250 -7.45 -17.40 -13.43
CA HIS A 250 -8.60 -16.63 -13.87
C HIS A 250 -9.59 -16.46 -12.72
N LEU A 251 -9.93 -15.21 -12.39
CA LEU A 251 -10.96 -14.89 -11.42
C LEU A 251 -12.33 -14.99 -12.10
N GLU A 252 -13.03 -16.08 -11.81
CA GLU A 252 -14.39 -16.31 -12.31
C GLU A 252 -15.41 -15.39 -11.63
N ASP A 253 -16.47 -15.04 -12.36
CA ASP A 253 -17.61 -14.29 -11.83
C ASP A 253 -18.49 -15.18 -10.96
N VAL A 254 -17.96 -15.54 -9.79
CA VAL A 254 -18.68 -16.28 -8.75
C VAL A 254 -19.35 -15.30 -7.79
N LYS A 255 -20.44 -15.72 -7.15
CA LYS A 255 -21.11 -14.94 -6.09
C LYS A 255 -20.31 -14.82 -4.78
N SER A 256 -19.07 -15.32 -4.76
CA SER A 256 -18.16 -15.20 -3.62
C SER A 256 -17.60 -13.79 -3.49
N SER A 257 -17.23 -13.45 -2.26
CA SER A 257 -16.55 -12.20 -1.93
C SER A 257 -15.10 -12.18 -2.42
N LEU A 258 -14.52 -11.00 -2.65
CA LEU A 258 -13.10 -10.86 -3.01
C LEU A 258 -12.21 -11.47 -1.94
N LYS A 259 -12.60 -11.38 -0.67
CA LYS A 259 -11.90 -12.06 0.42
C LYS A 259 -11.77 -13.56 0.17
N GLU A 260 -12.88 -14.21 -0.13
CA GLU A 260 -12.91 -15.66 -0.38
C GLU A 260 -12.15 -16.03 -1.65
N VAL A 261 -12.24 -15.20 -2.69
CA VAL A 261 -11.62 -15.47 -3.98
C VAL A 261 -10.10 -15.29 -3.93
N LEU A 262 -9.61 -14.28 -3.21
CA LEU A 262 -8.18 -13.95 -3.13
C LEU A 262 -7.47 -14.70 -2.00
N PHE A 263 -8.14 -14.98 -0.88
CA PHE A 263 -7.51 -15.51 0.35
C PHE A 263 -7.96 -16.91 0.76
N LYS A 264 -8.61 -17.65 -0.15
CA LYS A 264 -9.16 -19.01 0.10
C LYS A 264 -8.15 -19.94 0.80
N GLY A 265 -8.47 -20.35 2.02
CA GLY A 265 -7.79 -21.44 2.73
C GLY A 265 -6.67 -21.06 3.71
N ASP A 266 -6.27 -19.79 3.80
CA ASP A 266 -5.25 -19.36 4.75
C ASP A 266 -5.87 -18.57 5.91
N ALA A 267 -6.05 -19.23 7.05
CA ALA A 267 -6.44 -18.59 8.31
C ALA A 267 -5.39 -17.56 8.80
N PHE A 268 -4.20 -17.54 8.19
CA PHE A 268 -3.09 -16.62 8.48
C PHE A 268 -2.78 -15.62 7.33
N SER A 269 -3.56 -15.60 6.24
CA SER A 269 -3.27 -14.74 5.07
C SER A 269 -3.56 -13.26 5.26
N SER A 270 -4.26 -12.85 6.32
CA SER A 270 -4.34 -11.44 6.70
C SER A 270 -2.97 -10.83 7.02
N HIS A 271 -1.95 -11.66 7.23
CA HIS A 271 -0.55 -11.27 7.44
C HIS A 271 0.36 -11.53 6.23
N LYS A 272 -0.17 -12.05 5.11
CA LYS A 272 0.61 -12.17 3.89
C LYS A 272 0.77 -10.78 3.26
N LEU A 273 2.02 -10.37 3.15
CA LEU A 273 2.56 -9.09 2.67
C LEU A 273 2.23 -8.72 1.20
N HIS A 274 1.16 -9.29 0.63
CA HIS A 274 0.97 -9.29 -0.81
C HIS A 274 -0.01 -8.19 -1.25
N ARG A 275 0.54 -7.17 -1.93
CA ARG A 275 -0.20 -6.44 -2.95
C ARG A 275 -0.66 -7.47 -3.98
N GLU A 276 -1.96 -7.59 -4.17
CA GLU A 276 -2.51 -8.57 -5.11
C GLU A 276 -2.40 -8.02 -6.53
N GLN A 277 -1.58 -8.67 -7.36
CA GLN A 277 -1.40 -8.29 -8.75
C GLN A 277 -2.47 -8.92 -9.63
N LEU A 278 -3.26 -8.07 -10.28
CA LEU A 278 -4.26 -8.47 -11.25
C LEU A 278 -3.92 -7.93 -12.63
N VAL A 279 -4.16 -8.76 -13.63
CA VAL A 279 -3.95 -8.43 -15.02
C VAL A 279 -5.29 -8.42 -15.76
N VAL A 280 -5.50 -7.35 -16.53
CA VAL A 280 -6.67 -7.13 -17.38
C VAL A 280 -6.24 -7.24 -18.84
N PRO A 281 -6.39 -8.40 -19.49
CA PRO A 281 -6.16 -8.51 -20.92
C PRO A 281 -7.23 -7.77 -21.72
N THR A 282 -6.79 -7.02 -22.73
CA THR A 282 -7.64 -6.23 -23.63
C THR A 282 -7.22 -6.46 -25.09
N VAL A 283 -8.17 -6.31 -26.01
CA VAL A 283 -7.97 -6.45 -27.47
C VAL A 283 -8.28 -5.15 -28.23
N SER A 284 -8.46 -4.05 -27.50
CA SER A 284 -8.87 -2.76 -28.07
C SER A 284 -7.64 -1.90 -28.36
N ALA A 285 -7.41 -1.61 -29.64
CA ALA A 285 -6.58 -0.51 -30.07
C ALA A 285 -7.23 0.81 -29.63
N ASN A 286 -6.55 1.58 -28.78
CA ASN A 286 -6.83 3.01 -28.64
C ASN A 286 -6.01 3.78 -29.66
#